data_AF-A0A6B3IIJ5-F1
#
_entry.id   AF-A0A6B3IIJ5-F1
#
_cell.length_a   1.000
_cell.length_b   1.000
_cell.length_c   1.000
_cell.angle_alpha   90.00
_cell.angle_beta   90.00
_cell.angle_gamma   90.00
#
_symmetry.space_group_name_H-M   'P 1'
#
loop_
_entity.id
_entity.type
_entity.pdbx_description
1 polymer ?
#
loop_
_entity_poly.entity_id
_entity_poly.type
_entity_poly.pdbx_seq_one_letter_code
_entity_poly.pdbx_strand_id
1 'polypeptide(L)'
;FILVAGAFTGRYVWRDTAARLTAEGAEVRTVALTGLGKGPADPGAAIDLETHIADVLAVIDAVVAGNGRDIVLVGHDYGIHPVLGAADRRARSIARIVHLDSGMPQ
;
A
#
# COMPACT_ATOMS: atom_id res chain seq x y z
N PHE A 1 -9.60 -1.80 -2.79
CA PHE A 1 -8.35 -2.47 -2.35
C PHE A 1 -7.17 -1.56 -2.61
N ILE A 2 -6.29 -1.39 -1.63
CA ILE A 2 -4.98 -0.76 -1.80
C ILE A 2 -3.93 -1.82 -1.50
N LEU A 3 -3.11 -2.15 -2.50
CA LEU A 3 -2.13 -3.23 -2.46
C LEU A 3 -0.72 -2.66 -2.35
N VAL A 4 0.01 -3.07 -1.31
CA VAL A 4 1.35 -2.57 -1.00
C VAL A 4 2.32 -3.75 -1.07
N ALA A 5 3.22 -3.69 -2.06
CA ALA A 5 4.24 -4.70 -2.26
C ALA A 5 5.35 -4.60 -1.20
N GLY A 6 6.09 -5.69 -1.03
CA GLY A 6 7.26 -5.73 -0.16
C GLY A 6 8.50 -5.11 -0.79
N ALA A 7 9.63 -5.27 -0.10
CA ALA A 7 10.92 -4.90 -0.67
C ALA A 7 11.22 -5.73 -1.94
N PHE A 8 11.99 -5.17 -2.87
CA PHE A 8 12.48 -5.82 -4.10
C PHE A 8 11.43 -6.30 -5.11
N THR A 9 10.14 -6.17 -4.80
CA THR A 9 9.02 -6.64 -5.63
C THR A 9 8.35 -5.48 -6.38
N GLY A 10 7.97 -4.40 -5.69
CA GLY A 10 7.29 -3.27 -6.33
C GLY A 10 5.94 -3.65 -6.98
N ARG A 11 5.30 -2.70 -7.68
CA ARG A 11 3.88 -2.84 -8.10
C ARG A 11 3.55 -4.02 -9.03
N TYR A 12 4.53 -4.56 -9.76
CA TYR A 12 4.26 -5.56 -10.80
C TYR A 12 3.73 -6.87 -10.24
N VAL A 13 4.07 -7.21 -8.98
CA VAL A 13 3.61 -8.45 -8.33
C VAL A 13 2.11 -8.50 -8.18
N TRP A 14 1.45 -7.34 -8.17
CA TRP A 14 0.01 -7.25 -8.03
C TRP A 14 -0.75 -7.32 -9.35
N ARG A 15 -0.09 -7.40 -10.51
CA ARG A 15 -0.76 -7.31 -11.82
C ARG A 15 -1.93 -8.28 -11.94
N ASP A 16 -1.69 -9.56 -11.67
CA ASP A 16 -2.69 -10.60 -11.89
C ASP A 16 -3.77 -10.57 -10.79
N THR A 17 -3.39 -10.27 -9.54
CA THR A 17 -4.32 -10.08 -8.42
C THR A 17 -5.24 -8.88 -8.64
N ALA A 18 -4.69 -7.75 -9.09
CA ALA A 18 -5.46 -6.54 -9.39
C ALA A 18 -6.44 -6.80 -10.53
N ALA A 19 -6.01 -7.49 -11.59
CA ALA A 19 -6.88 -7.85 -12.70
C ALA A 19 -8.08 -8.71 -12.24
N ARG A 20 -7.83 -9.71 -11.39
CA ARG A 20 -8.91 -10.57 -10.85
C ARG A 20 -9.86 -9.80 -9.92
N LEU A 21 -9.34 -9.00 -8.99
CA LEU A 21 -10.18 -8.19 -8.11
C LEU A 21 -11.03 -7.18 -8.90
N THR A 22 -10.47 -6.58 -9.95
CA THR A 22 -11.22 -5.68 -10.83
C THR A 22 -12.26 -6.41 -11.67
N ALA A 23 -11.98 -7.63 -12.14
CA ALA A 23 -12.97 -8.46 -12.82
C ALA A 23 -14.19 -8.78 -11.93
N GLU A 24 -13.98 -8.91 -10.62
CA GLU A 24 -15.03 -9.05 -9.60
C GLU A 24 -15.68 -7.71 -9.20
N GLY A 25 -15.40 -6.62 -9.91
CA GLY A 25 -16.02 -5.30 -9.70
C GLY A 25 -15.34 -4.44 -8.63
N ALA A 26 -14.21 -4.87 -8.05
CA ALA A 26 -13.52 -4.09 -7.05
C ALA A 26 -12.60 -3.02 -7.67
N GLU A 27 -12.55 -1.84 -7.04
CA GLU A 27 -11.51 -0.86 -7.37
C GLU A 27 -10.19 -1.22 -6.69
N VAL A 28 -9.11 -1.22 -7.47
CA VAL A 28 -7.78 -1.60 -7.01
C VAL A 28 -6.79 -0.47 -7.27
N ARG A 29 -6.01 -0.11 -6.24
CA ARG A 29 -4.85 0.77 -6.34
C ARG A 29 -3.62 0.02 -5.86
N THR A 30 -2.50 0.16 -6.56
CA THR A 30 -1.20 -0.39 -6.13
C THR A 30 -0.32 0.77 -5.69
N VAL A 31 0.31 0.67 -4.52
CA VAL A 31 1.22 1.70 -4.03
C VAL A 31 2.62 1.48 -4.60
N ALA A 32 3.22 2.54 -5.12
CA ALA A 32 4.62 2.57 -5.50
C ALA A 32 5.42 3.20 -4.35
N LEU A 33 6.00 2.37 -3.48
CA LEU A 33 6.80 2.86 -2.37
C LEU A 33 8.09 3.52 -2.91
N THR A 34 8.37 4.72 -2.44
CA THR A 34 9.53 5.53 -2.79
C THR A 34 10.81 4.74 -2.56
N GLY A 35 11.71 4.69 -3.55
CA GLY A 35 12.97 3.94 -3.46
C GLY A 35 12.88 2.40 -3.56
N LEU A 36 11.69 1.79 -3.57
CA LEU A 36 11.51 0.33 -3.68
C LEU A 36 10.99 -0.14 -5.06
N GLY A 37 11.06 0.73 -6.06
CA GLY A 37 10.66 0.46 -7.46
C GLY A 37 11.82 0.37 -8.44
N LYS A 38 11.50 0.27 -9.74
CA LYS A 38 12.50 0.37 -10.81
C LYS A 38 12.90 1.84 -11.02
N GLY A 39 14.02 2.24 -10.44
CA GLY A 39 14.68 3.52 -10.67
C GLY A 39 15.81 3.73 -9.66
N PRO A 40 16.86 4.49 -9.99
CA PRO A 40 17.85 4.88 -8.98
C PRO A 40 17.12 5.65 -7.89
N ALA A 41 17.25 5.20 -6.64
CA ALA A 41 16.91 6.05 -5.51
C ALA A 41 17.79 7.31 -5.60
N ASP A 42 17.21 8.48 -5.34
CA ASP A 42 18.02 9.68 -5.13
C ASP A 42 18.99 9.39 -3.97
N PRO A 43 20.31 9.33 -4.20
CA PRO A 43 21.27 8.92 -3.18
C PRO A 43 21.29 9.85 -1.96
N GLY A 44 20.71 11.06 -2.07
CA GLY A 44 20.68 12.07 -1.00
C GLY A 44 19.40 12.13 -0.18
N ALA A 45 18.32 11.45 -0.59
CA ALA A 45 17.07 11.45 0.16
C ALA A 45 17.12 10.37 1.25
N ALA A 46 16.98 10.78 2.52
CA ALA A 46 16.80 9.83 3.62
C ALA A 46 15.41 9.17 3.47
N ILE A 47 15.37 7.96 2.92
CA ILE A 47 14.15 7.16 2.80
C ILE A 47 14.02 6.29 4.05
N ASP A 48 12.89 6.45 4.74
CA ASP A 48 12.56 5.71 5.96
C ASP A 48 11.12 5.18 5.94
N LEU A 49 10.67 4.61 7.06
CA LEU A 49 9.31 4.10 7.18
C LEU A 49 8.25 5.21 7.06
N GLU A 50 8.51 6.41 7.56
CA GLU A 50 7.57 7.53 7.46
C GLU A 50 7.37 7.98 6.02
N THR A 51 8.44 7.93 5.21
CA THR A 51 8.37 8.14 3.76
C THR A 51 7.40 7.15 3.11
N HIS A 52 7.52 5.86 3.43
CA HIS A 52 6.63 4.83 2.88
C HIS A 52 5.20 4.91 3.42
N ILE A 53 5.01 5.34 4.68
CA ILE A 53 3.68 5.60 5.23
C ILE A 53 3.01 6.74 4.45
N ALA A 54 3.75 7.80 4.13
CA ALA A 54 3.25 8.92 3.34
C ALA A 54 2.80 8.49 1.94
N ASP A 55 3.53 7.58 1.29
CA ASP A 55 3.14 7.02 -0.01
C ASP A 55 1.78 6.30 0.06
N VAL A 56 1.54 5.52 1.12
CA VAL A 56 0.26 4.81 1.31
C VAL A 56 -0.87 5.79 1.64
N LEU A 57 -0.60 6.79 2.48
CA LEU A 57 -1.57 7.84 2.84
C LEU A 57 -2.03 8.63 1.63
N ALA A 58 -1.11 8.99 0.72
CA ALA A 58 -1.45 9.71 -0.50
C ALA A 58 -2.49 8.96 -1.35
N VAL A 59 -2.37 7.62 -1.43
CA VAL A 59 -3.33 6.78 -2.15
C VAL A 59 -4.66 6.65 -1.39
N ILE A 60 -4.62 6.52 -0.05
CA ILE A 60 -5.84 6.51 0.78
C ILE A 60 -6.62 7.82 0.61
N ASP A 61 -5.95 8.96 0.76
CA ASP A 61 -6.57 10.29 0.71
C ASP A 61 -7.19 10.56 -0.67
N ALA A 62 -6.51 10.14 -1.75
CA ALA A 62 -7.06 10.21 -3.10
C ALA A 62 -8.34 9.37 -3.28
N VAL A 63 -8.43 8.19 -2.66
CA VAL A 63 -9.62 7.33 -2.72
C VAL A 63 -10.76 7.89 -1.88
N VAL A 64 -10.47 8.39 -0.67
CA VAL A 64 -11.49 8.93 0.25
C VAL A 64 -12.14 10.18 -0.34
N ALA A 65 -11.35 11.08 -0.93
CA ALA A 65 -11.85 12.32 -1.52
C ALA A 65 -12.88 12.11 -2.66
N GLY A 66 -12.83 10.96 -3.35
CA GLY A 66 -13.72 10.70 -4.48
C GLY A 66 -15.08 10.11 -4.10
N ASN A 67 -15.17 9.29 -3.04
CA ASN A 67 -16.33 8.39 -2.89
C ASN A 67 -16.62 7.89 -1.47
N GLY A 68 -15.81 8.20 -0.44
CA GLY A 68 -16.05 7.76 0.95
C GLY A 68 -16.25 6.25 1.15
N ARG A 69 -15.55 5.39 0.39
CA ARG A 69 -15.72 3.92 0.41
C ARG A 69 -14.86 3.24 1.47
N ASP A 70 -15.32 2.07 1.91
CA ASP A 70 -14.58 1.15 2.77
C ASP A 70 -13.30 0.65 2.10
N ILE A 71 -12.15 0.93 2.72
CA ILE A 71 -10.84 0.54 2.20
C ILE A 71 -10.36 -0.76 2.83
N VAL A 72 -9.96 -1.71 1.98
CA VAL A 72 -9.17 -2.88 2.37
C VAL A 72 -7.71 -2.61 2.01
N LEU A 73 -6.84 -2.53 3.02
CA LEU A 73 -5.40 -2.46 2.85
C LEU A 73 -4.80 -3.87 2.84
N VAL A 74 -3.90 -4.13 1.90
CA VAL A 74 -3.17 -5.39 1.80
C VAL A 74 -1.68 -5.08 1.82
N GLY A 75 -0.98 -5.54 2.85
CA GLY A 75 0.47 -5.45 2.94
C GLY A 75 1.11 -6.82 2.72
N HIS A 76 2.08 -6.89 1.82
CA HIS A 76 2.89 -8.08 1.57
C HIS A 76 4.33 -7.88 2.03
N ASP A 77 4.91 -8.85 2.75
CA ASP A 77 6.27 -8.75 3.32
C ASP A 77 6.44 -7.38 4.03
N TYR A 78 7.50 -6.62 3.73
CA TYR A 78 7.78 -5.28 4.24
C TYR A 78 6.60 -4.31 4.09
N GLY A 79 5.79 -4.48 3.04
CA GLY A 79 4.66 -3.61 2.74
C GLY A 79 3.62 -3.54 3.87
N ILE A 80 3.63 -4.49 4.81
CA ILE A 80 2.75 -4.43 5.98
C ILE A 80 3.07 -3.27 6.93
N HIS A 81 4.35 -2.90 7.06
CA HIS A 81 4.77 -1.86 8.00
C HIS A 81 4.17 -0.49 7.66
N PRO A 82 4.32 0.04 6.42
CA PRO A 82 3.68 1.30 6.06
C PRO A 82 2.15 1.19 5.99
N VAL A 83 1.60 0.02 5.66
CA VAL A 83 0.14 -0.23 5.72
C VAL A 83 -0.41 0.01 7.12
N LEU A 84 0.24 -0.52 8.16
CA LEU A 84 -0.22 -0.36 9.54
C LEU A 84 -0.06 1.08 10.02
N GLY A 85 1.06 1.73 9.70
CA GLY A 85 1.25 3.15 10.03
C GLY A 85 0.22 4.06 9.37
N ALA A 86 -0.15 3.78 8.11
CA ALA A 86 -1.20 4.53 7.42
C ALA A 86 -2.59 4.23 7.99
N ALA A 87 -2.85 2.96 8.34
CA ALA A 87 -4.12 2.55 8.94
C ALA A 87 -4.37 3.24 10.29
N ASP A 88 -3.35 3.36 11.13
CA ASP A 88 -3.43 4.09 12.40
C ASP A 88 -3.87 5.56 12.18
N ARG A 89 -3.26 6.23 11.20
CA ARG A 89 -3.54 7.64 10.86
C ARG A 89 -4.86 7.88 10.11
N ARG A 90 -5.47 6.84 9.55
CA ARG A 90 -6.74 6.89 8.78
C ARG A 90 -7.74 5.81 9.22
N ALA A 91 -7.74 5.45 10.50
CA ALA A 91 -8.48 4.29 11.02
C ALA A 91 -9.96 4.24 10.60
N ARG A 92 -10.63 5.40 10.52
CA ARG A 92 -12.05 5.49 10.15
C ARG A 92 -12.35 5.12 8.69
N SER A 93 -11.35 5.17 7.82
CA SER A 93 -11.48 4.85 6.40
C SER A 93 -11.15 3.39 6.09
N ILE A 94 -10.54 2.66 7.04
CA ILE A 94 -10.02 1.31 6.82
C ILE A 94 -11.00 0.29 7.40
N ALA A 95 -11.62 -0.48 6.52
CA ALA A 95 -12.54 -1.56 6.91
C ALA A 95 -11.80 -2.87 7.25
N ARG A 96 -10.64 -3.10 6.63
CA ARG A 96 -9.82 -4.30 6.88
C ARG A 96 -8.36 -4.08 6.53
N ILE A 97 -7.50 -4.76 7.28
CA ILE A 97 -6.08 -4.90 6.99
C ILE A 97 -5.80 -6.38 6.74
N VAL A 98 -5.12 -6.69 5.64
CA VAL A 98 -4.73 -8.05 5.26
C VAL A 98 -3.21 -8.14 5.30
N HIS A 99 -2.71 -9.04 6.13
CA HIS A 99 -1.30 -9.41 6.20
C HIS A 99 -1.09 -10.57 5.23
N LEU A 100 -0.28 -10.39 4.19
CA LEU A 100 -0.02 -11.42 3.19
C LEU A 100 1.46 -11.80 3.19
N ASP A 101 1.78 -12.99 3.70
CA ASP A 101 3.18 -13.45 3.83
C ASP A 101 4.07 -12.38 4.51
N SER A 102 3.51 -11.80 5.57
CA SER A 102 4.14 -10.73 6.34
C SER A 102 4.29 -11.18 7.78
N GLY A 103 5.44 -10.85 8.38
CA GLY A 103 5.61 -10.95 9.83
C GLY A 103 4.61 -10.04 10.54
N MET A 104 4.05 -10.52 11.65
CA MET A 104 3.32 -9.63 12.57
C MET A 104 4.33 -8.66 13.20
N PRO A 105 4.09 -7.34 13.17
CA PRO A 105 4.92 -6.41 13.91
C PRO A 105 4.86 -6.76 15.41
N GLN A 106 6.01 -6.72 16.08
CA GLN A 106 6.13 -6.88 17.53
C GLN A 106 6.25 -5.53 18.21
#